data_AF-A0A317YQ14-F1
#
_entry.id   AF-A0A317YQ14-F1
#
_cell.length_a   1.000
_cell.length_b   1.000
_cell.length_c   1.000
_cell.angle_alpha   90.00
_cell.angle_beta   90.00
_cell.angle_gamma   90.00
#
_symmetry.space_group_name_H-M   'P 1'
#
loop_
_entity.id
_entity.type
_entity.pdbx_description
1 polymer ?
#
loop_
_entity_poly.entity_id
_entity_poly.type
_entity_poly.pdbx_seq_one_letter_code
_entity_poly.pdbx_strand_id
1 'polypeptide(L)'
;MKRNNNWIIWLILISSLFGIANKGVSIVAFIFSIIVLIKYQLIEKEKKSDNLLKEDKSTNSKNLSKQEIKEKEKAQKQFENNQRSIKYFGVPDIDERVTSSTAAKYYPKIKSESEKVIVAVSCYIGKKRHYKRSTNFYVDKDTNARGILILTTENLHFISASNGFVKETYAINKVNGMKKINNYDLEVTYGRSKKYFVLTNFQNPKYFIRKYIDSTM
;
A
#
# COMPACT_ATOMS: atom_id res chain seq x y z
N MET A 1 25.42 -37.32 -24.84
CA MET A 1 24.91 -38.45 -24.02
C MET A 1 23.57 -38.92 -24.59
N LYS A 2 23.59 -40.03 -25.34
CA LYS A 2 22.40 -40.65 -25.94
C LYS A 2 21.87 -41.71 -24.98
N ARG A 3 20.77 -41.42 -24.29
CA ARG A 3 19.86 -42.39 -23.64
C ARG A 3 18.65 -41.59 -23.16
N ASN A 4 17.69 -41.37 -24.03
CA ASN A 4 16.34 -40.99 -23.63
C ASN A 4 15.38 -41.39 -24.75
N ASN A 5 14.40 -42.22 -24.39
CA ASN A 5 13.16 -42.51 -25.12
C ASN A 5 13.10 -43.75 -26.05
N ASN A 6 14.14 -44.58 -26.16
CA ASN A 6 14.01 -45.88 -26.84
C ASN A 6 13.04 -46.84 -26.12
N TRP A 7 12.85 -46.68 -24.80
CA TRP A 7 11.86 -47.41 -24.01
C TRP A 7 10.44 -47.20 -24.57
N ILE A 8 10.06 -45.95 -24.86
CA ILE A 8 8.67 -45.59 -25.22
C ILE A 8 8.28 -46.24 -26.55
N ILE A 9 9.22 -46.30 -27.51
CA ILE A 9 9.01 -46.96 -28.79
C ILE A 9 8.81 -48.49 -28.59
N TRP A 10 9.59 -49.09 -27.69
CA TRP A 10 9.44 -50.50 -27.32
C TRP A 10 8.09 -50.80 -26.64
N LEU A 11 7.60 -49.88 -25.82
CA LEU A 11 6.34 -50.03 -25.10
C LEU A 11 5.12 -49.90 -26.02
N ILE A 12 5.21 -49.03 -27.04
CA ILE A 12 4.20 -48.93 -28.12
C ILE A 12 4.17 -50.22 -28.95
N LEU A 13 5.33 -50.75 -29.33
CA LEU A 13 5.42 -52.01 -30.08
C LEU A 13 4.85 -53.20 -29.30
N ILE A 14 5.20 -53.36 -28.02
CA ILE A 14 4.65 -54.42 -27.16
C ILE A 14 3.13 -54.27 -26.99
N SER A 15 2.63 -53.04 -26.78
CA SER A 15 1.19 -52.78 -26.63
C SER A 15 0.40 -53.09 -27.91
N SER A 16 1.01 -52.89 -29.09
CA SER A 16 0.40 -53.20 -30.38
C SER A 16 0.33 -54.72 -30.64
N LEU A 17 1.34 -55.49 -30.22
CA LEU A 17 1.33 -56.96 -30.32
C LEU A 17 0.32 -57.61 -29.36
N PHE A 18 0.10 -57.03 -28.18
CA PHE A 18 -0.93 -57.51 -27.23
C PHE A 18 -2.36 -57.07 -27.58
N GLY A 19 -2.54 -56.14 -28.53
CA GLY A 19 -3.84 -55.65 -28.99
C GLY A 19 -4.65 -56.66 -29.82
N ILE A 20 -4.04 -57.74 -30.29
CA ILE A 20 -4.71 -58.80 -31.07
C ILE A 20 -5.56 -59.71 -30.16
N ALA A 21 -5.28 -59.77 -28.86
CA ALA A 21 -5.96 -60.68 -27.93
C ALA A 21 -7.04 -60.02 -27.04
N ASN A 22 -7.08 -58.68 -26.90
CA ASN A 22 -8.07 -58.04 -26.04
C ASN A 22 -8.39 -56.59 -26.45
N LYS A 23 -9.68 -56.30 -26.68
CA LYS A 23 -10.20 -55.02 -27.21
C LYS A 23 -9.88 -53.78 -26.37
N GLY A 24 -9.47 -53.93 -25.10
CA GLY A 24 -9.15 -52.82 -24.20
C GLY A 24 -7.77 -52.17 -24.39
N VAL A 25 -6.80 -52.90 -24.97
CA VAL A 25 -5.40 -52.41 -25.07
C VAL A 25 -5.20 -51.40 -26.22
N SER A 26 -6.06 -51.46 -27.25
CA SER A 26 -6.04 -50.54 -28.39
C SER A 26 -6.32 -49.07 -28.00
N ILE A 27 -7.19 -48.86 -27.01
CA ILE A 27 -7.52 -47.53 -26.49
C ILE A 27 -6.31 -46.90 -25.79
N VAL A 28 -5.52 -47.70 -25.08
CA VAL A 28 -4.30 -47.24 -24.40
C VAL A 28 -3.25 -46.81 -25.42
N ALA A 29 -3.04 -47.58 -26.49
CA ALA A 29 -2.12 -47.23 -27.58
C ALA A 29 -2.54 -45.94 -28.31
N PHE A 30 -3.85 -45.72 -28.48
CA PHE A 30 -4.38 -44.49 -29.08
C PHE A 30 -4.12 -43.25 -28.22
N ILE A 31 -4.32 -43.36 -26.90
CA ILE A 31 -4.03 -42.28 -25.95
C ILE A 31 -2.54 -41.94 -25.96
N PHE A 32 -1.65 -42.94 -26.00
CA PHE A 32 -0.21 -42.69 -26.10
C PHE A 32 0.21 -42.04 -27.42
N SER A 33 -0.42 -42.40 -28.54
CA SER A 33 -0.20 -41.75 -29.84
C SER A 33 -0.53 -40.25 -29.78
N ILE A 34 -1.65 -39.88 -29.16
CA ILE A 34 -2.06 -38.48 -28.96
C ILE A 34 -1.04 -37.73 -28.08
N ILE A 35 -0.58 -38.34 -26.98
CA ILE A 35 0.42 -37.71 -26.09
C ILE A 35 1.73 -37.45 -26.83
N VAL A 36 2.18 -38.39 -27.67
CA VAL A 36 3.38 -38.23 -28.48
C VAL A 36 3.20 -37.13 -29.53
N LEU A 37 2.04 -37.05 -30.19
CA LEU A 37 1.76 -35.99 -31.18
C LEU A 37 1.73 -34.60 -30.53
N ILE A 38 1.14 -34.47 -29.34
CA ILE A 38 1.12 -33.21 -28.58
C ILE A 38 2.55 -32.83 -28.17
N LYS A 39 3.34 -33.78 -27.65
CA LYS A 39 4.76 -33.53 -27.34
C LYS A 39 5.56 -33.15 -28.57
N TYR A 40 5.31 -33.76 -29.72
CA TYR A 40 6.02 -33.46 -30.96
C TYR A 40 5.66 -32.06 -31.48
N GLN A 41 4.38 -31.68 -31.48
CA GLN A 41 3.95 -30.32 -31.85
C GLN A 41 4.49 -29.26 -30.88
N LEU A 42 4.63 -29.58 -29.59
CA LEU A 42 5.26 -28.68 -28.61
C LEU A 42 6.76 -28.50 -28.87
N ILE A 43 7.49 -29.58 -29.18
CA ILE A 43 8.92 -29.54 -29.51
C ILE A 43 9.16 -28.82 -30.85
N GLU A 44 8.26 -28.97 -31.81
CA GLU A 44 8.36 -28.31 -33.12
C GLU A 44 8.02 -26.81 -33.02
N LYS A 45 7.07 -26.43 -32.15
CA LYS A 45 6.82 -25.02 -31.77
C LYS A 45 8.00 -24.40 -31.02
N GLU A 46 8.64 -25.14 -30.11
CA GLU A 46 9.86 -24.68 -29.42
C GLU A 46 11.02 -24.49 -30.39
N LYS A 47 11.25 -25.41 -31.34
CA LYS A 47 12.30 -25.26 -32.36
C LYS A 47 12.05 -24.09 -33.33
N LYS A 48 10.79 -23.80 -33.68
CA LYS A 48 10.43 -22.64 -34.50
C LYS A 48 10.52 -21.32 -33.72
N SER A 49 10.22 -21.32 -32.41
CA SER A 49 10.36 -20.13 -31.57
C SER A 49 11.82 -19.84 -31.20
N ASP A 50 12.65 -20.85 -30.97
CA ASP A 50 14.06 -20.68 -30.58
C ASP A 50 14.94 -20.11 -31.71
N ASN A 51 14.54 -20.29 -32.97
CA ASN A 51 15.25 -19.72 -34.11
C ASN A 51 14.80 -18.29 -34.48
N LEU A 52 13.64 -17.83 -34.00
CA LEU A 52 13.13 -16.46 -34.23
C LEU A 52 13.26 -15.54 -33.01
N LEU A 53 13.62 -16.06 -31.84
CA LEU A 53 13.70 -15.29 -30.57
C LEU A 53 15.12 -14.95 -30.12
N LYS A 54 16.14 -15.32 -30.89
CA LYS A 54 17.55 -15.08 -30.52
C LYS A 54 18.07 -13.66 -30.76
N GLU A 55 17.33 -12.80 -31.45
CA GLU A 55 17.81 -11.43 -31.71
C GLU A 55 17.23 -10.30 -30.85
N ASP A 56 16.09 -10.43 -30.13
CA ASP A 56 15.50 -9.22 -29.48
C ASP A 56 14.83 -9.36 -28.09
N LYS A 57 14.83 -10.51 -27.41
CA LYS A 57 14.02 -10.70 -26.17
C LYS A 57 14.74 -10.77 -24.82
N SER A 58 16.04 -10.51 -24.72
CA SER A 58 16.74 -10.63 -23.42
C SER A 58 16.54 -9.42 -22.49
N THR A 59 16.14 -8.26 -23.02
CA THR A 59 16.05 -7.01 -22.24
C THR A 59 14.64 -6.71 -21.71
N ASN A 60 13.56 -7.11 -22.42
CA ASN A 60 12.18 -6.77 -22.05
C ASN A 60 11.52 -7.73 -21.03
N SER A 61 11.85 -9.03 -21.06
CA SER A 61 11.23 -10.03 -20.17
C SER A 61 11.68 -9.89 -18.70
N LYS A 62 12.92 -9.48 -18.45
CA LYS A 62 13.43 -9.19 -17.09
C LYS A 62 12.83 -7.92 -16.47
N ASN A 63 12.31 -7.00 -17.28
CA ASN A 63 11.70 -5.77 -16.79
C ASN A 63 10.23 -5.97 -16.40
N LEU A 64 9.49 -6.79 -17.15
CA LEU A 64 8.10 -7.18 -16.84
C LEU A 64 8.00 -7.95 -15.51
N SER A 65 8.87 -8.94 -15.28
CA SER A 65 8.86 -9.69 -14.01
C SER A 65 9.22 -8.82 -12.80
N LYS A 66 10.15 -7.86 -12.95
CA LYS A 66 10.48 -6.89 -11.90
C LYS A 66 9.34 -5.91 -11.61
N GLN A 67 8.54 -5.54 -12.61
CA GLN A 67 7.37 -4.68 -12.43
C GLN A 67 6.25 -5.41 -11.68
N GLU A 68 5.93 -6.64 -12.08
CA GLU A 68 4.90 -7.45 -11.41
C GLU A 68 5.26 -7.74 -9.93
N ILE A 69 6.53 -8.00 -9.63
CA ILE A 69 7.00 -8.18 -8.25
C ILE A 69 6.83 -6.87 -7.45
N LYS A 70 7.21 -5.72 -8.03
CA LYS A 70 7.03 -4.40 -7.38
C LYS A 70 5.57 -4.06 -7.14
N GLU A 71 4.67 -4.43 -8.05
CA GLU A 71 3.23 -4.21 -7.88
C GLU A 71 2.65 -5.07 -6.77
N LYS A 72 3.02 -6.36 -6.72
CA LYS A 72 2.64 -7.26 -5.62
C LYS A 72 3.15 -6.76 -4.27
N GLU A 73 4.40 -6.30 -4.19
CA GLU A 73 4.96 -5.71 -2.98
C GLU A 73 4.23 -4.43 -2.55
N LYS A 74 3.87 -3.55 -3.50
CA LYS A 74 3.08 -2.34 -3.20
C LYS A 74 1.69 -2.70 -2.69
N ALA A 75 1.02 -3.66 -3.32
CA ALA A 75 -0.29 -4.12 -2.88
C ALA A 75 -0.23 -4.73 -1.47
N GLN A 76 0.79 -5.53 -1.18
CA GLN A 76 1.01 -6.11 0.14
C GLN A 76 1.26 -5.02 1.20
N LYS A 77 2.12 -4.03 0.91
CA LYS A 77 2.37 -2.89 1.80
C LYS A 77 1.10 -2.08 2.06
N GLN A 78 0.30 -1.83 1.02
CA GLN A 78 -0.98 -1.13 1.17
C GLN A 78 -1.96 -1.92 2.03
N PHE A 79 -2.02 -3.25 1.83
CA PHE A 79 -2.87 -4.12 2.64
C PHE A 79 -2.46 -4.10 4.12
N GLU A 80 -1.17 -4.25 4.43
CA GLU A 80 -0.64 -4.16 5.79
C GLU A 80 -0.85 -2.77 6.41
N ASN A 81 -0.72 -1.71 5.62
CA ASN A 81 -1.03 -0.37 6.06
C ASN A 81 -2.51 -0.22 6.41
N ASN A 82 -3.41 -0.72 5.57
CA ASN A 82 -4.85 -0.67 5.80
C ASN A 82 -5.27 -1.48 7.03
N GLN A 83 -4.63 -2.63 7.28
CA GLN A 83 -4.82 -3.37 8.54
C GLN A 83 -4.41 -2.53 9.76
N ARG A 84 -3.24 -1.86 9.70
CA ARG A 84 -2.79 -0.95 10.78
C ARG A 84 -3.74 0.25 10.94
N SER A 85 -4.21 0.80 9.83
CA SER A 85 -5.15 1.92 9.77
C SER A 85 -6.46 1.56 10.48
N ILE A 86 -7.08 0.43 10.12
CA ILE A 86 -8.31 -0.06 10.74
C ILE A 86 -8.07 -0.37 12.22
N LYS A 87 -6.96 -1.03 12.55
CA LYS A 87 -6.62 -1.39 13.94
C LYS A 87 -6.52 -0.17 14.85
N TYR A 88 -5.88 0.91 14.40
CA TYR A 88 -5.66 2.07 15.26
C TYR A 88 -6.77 3.11 15.15
N PHE A 89 -7.36 3.31 13.99
CA PHE A 89 -8.26 4.44 13.71
C PHE A 89 -9.67 4.01 13.31
N GLY A 90 -9.93 2.72 13.08
CA GLY A 90 -11.23 2.21 12.66
C GLY A 90 -11.63 2.55 11.22
N VAL A 91 -10.72 3.13 10.44
CA VAL A 91 -10.92 3.51 9.03
C VAL A 91 -9.75 3.02 8.16
N PRO A 92 -9.97 2.65 6.89
CA PRO A 92 -8.89 2.32 5.97
C PRO A 92 -8.17 3.59 5.46
N ASP A 93 -7.11 3.40 4.67
CA ASP A 93 -6.47 4.41 3.83
C ASP A 93 -5.87 5.63 4.57
N ILE A 94 -5.55 5.51 5.86
CA ILE A 94 -4.67 6.48 6.53
C ILE A 94 -3.22 6.25 6.09
N ASP A 95 -2.50 7.35 5.85
CA ASP A 95 -1.10 7.35 5.40
C ASP A 95 -0.21 6.48 6.30
N GLU A 96 0.64 5.66 5.68
CA GLU A 96 1.54 4.75 6.40
C GLU A 96 2.41 5.45 7.44
N ARG A 97 2.80 6.69 7.23
CA ARG A 97 3.62 7.46 8.19
C ARG A 97 2.87 7.79 9.47
N VAL A 98 1.55 7.83 9.40
CA VAL A 98 0.68 7.98 10.56
C VAL A 98 0.53 6.62 11.23
N THR A 99 0.15 5.57 10.48
CA THR A 99 -0.13 4.23 11.06
C THR A 99 1.13 3.54 11.61
N SER A 100 2.31 3.82 11.05
CA SER A 100 3.61 3.32 11.53
C SER A 100 4.17 4.10 12.71
N SER A 101 3.60 5.27 13.03
CA SER A 101 4.06 6.09 14.14
C SER A 101 3.83 5.39 15.48
N THR A 102 4.77 5.54 16.41
CA THR A 102 4.59 5.11 17.80
C THR A 102 3.39 5.79 18.44
N ALA A 103 3.09 7.04 18.06
CA ALA A 103 1.94 7.79 18.54
C ALA A 103 0.58 7.14 18.17
N ALA A 104 0.48 6.46 17.02
CA ALA A 104 -0.78 5.85 16.57
C ALA A 104 -1.28 4.75 17.51
N LYS A 105 -0.36 4.03 18.15
CA LYS A 105 -0.68 2.96 19.11
C LYS A 105 -1.40 3.47 20.36
N TYR A 106 -1.33 4.76 20.65
CA TYR A 106 -1.96 5.37 21.82
C TYR A 106 -3.37 5.87 21.56
N TYR A 107 -3.74 6.18 20.30
CA TYR A 107 -5.06 6.70 19.99
C TYR A 107 -6.23 5.80 20.46
N PRO A 108 -6.20 4.46 20.23
CA PRO A 108 -7.24 3.57 20.75
C PRO A 108 -7.44 3.61 22.26
N LYS A 109 -6.41 4.00 23.02
CA LYS A 109 -6.45 4.06 24.49
C LYS A 109 -7.06 5.35 25.03
N ILE A 110 -7.23 6.36 24.18
CA ILE A 110 -7.63 7.71 24.60
C ILE A 110 -8.91 8.22 23.94
N LYS A 111 -9.42 7.52 22.92
CA LYS A 111 -10.65 7.87 22.21
C LYS A 111 -11.87 7.47 23.02
N SER A 112 -12.99 8.19 22.86
CA SER A 112 -14.28 7.73 23.35
C SER A 112 -14.84 6.62 22.43
N GLU A 113 -15.86 5.90 22.91
CA GLU A 113 -16.52 4.86 22.11
C GLU A 113 -17.34 5.46 20.96
N SER A 114 -17.94 6.63 21.17
CA SER A 114 -18.75 7.35 20.17
C SER A 114 -17.92 8.05 19.10
N GLU A 115 -16.65 8.34 19.39
CA GLU A 115 -15.76 9.07 18.50
C GLU A 115 -15.33 8.21 17.29
N LYS A 116 -15.60 8.75 16.08
CA LYS A 116 -15.20 8.14 14.80
C LYS A 116 -14.13 8.99 14.12
N VAL A 117 -13.05 8.36 13.66
CA VAL A 117 -11.99 9.04 12.93
C VAL A 117 -12.45 9.41 11.52
N ILE A 118 -12.14 10.64 11.12
CA ILE A 118 -12.43 11.16 9.77
C ILE A 118 -11.15 11.15 8.93
N VAL A 119 -10.05 11.69 9.48
CA VAL A 119 -8.74 11.73 8.81
C VAL A 119 -7.64 11.92 9.85
N ALA A 120 -6.44 11.40 9.57
CA ALA A 120 -5.26 11.65 10.38
C ALA A 120 -4.04 12.00 9.50
N VAL A 121 -3.19 12.88 10.00
CA VAL A 121 -1.99 13.37 9.30
C VAL A 121 -0.79 13.42 10.24
N SER A 122 0.41 13.29 9.70
CA SER A 122 1.66 13.43 10.46
C SER A 122 2.10 14.89 10.42
N CYS A 123 2.41 15.48 11.58
CA CYS A 123 2.75 16.90 11.71
C CYS A 123 3.79 17.16 12.81
N TYR A 124 4.30 18.38 12.83
CA TYR A 124 5.00 18.96 13.97
C TYR A 124 4.11 20.02 14.63
N ILE A 125 4.27 20.22 15.94
CA ILE A 125 3.78 21.47 16.55
C ILE A 125 4.52 22.65 15.92
N GLY A 126 3.78 23.69 15.58
CA GLY A 126 4.31 24.95 15.07
C GLY A 126 4.24 26.07 16.11
N LYS A 127 5.14 27.05 15.98
CA LYS A 127 5.11 28.31 16.74
C LYS A 127 5.11 29.48 15.76
N LYS A 128 4.19 30.42 15.98
CA LYS A 128 4.14 31.66 15.20
C LYS A 128 5.40 32.49 15.47
N ARG A 129 6.10 32.90 14.43
CA ARG A 129 7.21 33.87 14.49
C ARG A 129 7.03 34.97 13.46
N HIS A 130 7.52 36.16 13.77
CA HIS A 130 7.46 37.31 12.87
C HIS A 130 8.78 37.48 12.13
N TYR A 131 8.71 37.88 10.86
CA TYR A 131 9.91 38.28 10.13
C TYR A 131 10.46 39.59 10.73
N LYS A 132 11.78 39.74 10.73
CA LYS A 132 12.45 40.93 11.25
C LYS A 132 11.90 42.17 10.54
N ARG A 133 11.40 43.14 11.31
CA ARG A 133 10.81 44.40 10.81
C ARG A 133 9.62 44.22 9.85
N SER A 134 8.82 43.17 10.01
CA SER A 134 7.61 42.95 9.21
C SER A 134 6.42 42.53 10.08
N THR A 135 5.22 42.89 9.65
CA THR A 135 3.96 42.38 10.20
C THR A 135 3.67 40.95 9.75
N ASN A 136 4.31 40.51 8.67
CA ASN A 136 4.19 39.13 8.17
C ASN A 136 4.77 38.14 9.17
N PHE A 137 4.17 36.95 9.23
CA PHE A 137 4.58 35.89 10.11
C PHE A 137 4.77 34.58 9.35
N TYR A 138 5.55 33.68 9.94
CA TYR A 138 5.71 32.31 9.50
C TYR A 138 5.50 31.36 10.68
N VAL A 139 5.29 30.08 10.38
CA VAL A 139 5.21 29.04 11.40
C VAL A 139 6.55 28.32 11.45
N ASP A 140 7.22 28.41 12.60
CA ASP A 140 8.44 27.67 12.87
C ASP A 140 8.08 26.29 13.44
N LYS A 141 8.59 25.22 12.85
CA LYS A 141 8.29 23.84 13.31
C LYS A 141 9.16 23.49 14.50
N ASP A 142 8.55 22.92 15.53
CA ASP A 142 9.27 22.34 16.66
C ASP A 142 9.69 20.92 16.29
N THR A 143 10.96 20.73 15.92
CA THR A 143 11.51 19.44 15.45
C THR A 143 11.43 18.33 16.49
N ASN A 144 11.30 18.70 17.76
CA ASN A 144 11.22 17.78 18.89
C ASN A 144 9.77 17.35 19.18
N ALA A 145 8.79 18.07 18.62
CA ALA A 145 7.37 17.81 18.83
C ALA A 145 6.71 17.22 17.57
N ARG A 146 7.33 16.17 16.99
CA ARG A 146 6.71 15.41 15.89
C ARG A 146 5.58 14.55 16.43
N GLY A 147 4.45 14.50 15.76
CA GLY A 147 3.30 13.71 16.17
C GLY A 147 2.34 13.44 15.04
N ILE A 148 1.13 13.07 15.42
CA ILE A 148 -0.01 12.87 14.53
C ILE A 148 -1.15 13.78 14.98
N LEU A 149 -1.83 14.36 14.00
CA LEU A 149 -3.04 15.14 14.19
C LEU A 149 -4.22 14.31 13.65
N ILE A 150 -5.20 14.03 14.49
CA ILE A 150 -6.33 13.15 14.20
C ILE A 150 -7.59 13.99 14.31
N LEU A 151 -8.32 14.11 13.20
CA LEU A 151 -9.64 14.72 13.16
C LEU A 151 -10.70 13.63 13.30
N THR A 152 -11.60 13.83 14.24
CA THR A 152 -12.71 12.92 14.50
C THR A 152 -14.03 13.69 14.54
N THR A 153 -15.14 12.96 14.71
CA THR A 153 -16.48 13.55 14.81
C THR A 153 -16.65 14.46 16.03
N GLU A 154 -15.85 14.27 17.08
CA GLU A 154 -16.01 14.99 18.35
C GLU A 154 -14.79 15.84 18.71
N ASN A 155 -13.60 15.40 18.32
CA ASN A 155 -12.34 15.97 18.78
C ASN A 155 -11.32 16.13 17.64
N LEU A 156 -10.41 17.08 17.84
CA LEU A 156 -9.13 17.13 17.15
C LEU A 156 -8.05 16.77 18.18
N HIS A 157 -7.39 15.64 17.97
CA HIS A 157 -6.30 15.17 18.83
C HIS A 157 -4.94 15.45 18.21
N PHE A 158 -4.02 16.00 18.99
CA PHE A 158 -2.60 15.92 18.70
C PHE A 158 -1.94 14.93 19.66
N ILE A 159 -1.22 13.95 19.10
CA ILE A 159 -0.52 12.92 19.86
C ILE A 159 0.94 12.88 19.42
N SER A 160 1.86 12.98 20.36
CA SER A 160 3.30 12.81 20.13
C SER A 160 3.87 11.77 21.09
N ALA A 161 4.85 11.02 20.60
CA ALA A 161 5.68 10.11 21.40
C ALA A 161 7.18 10.37 21.16
N SER A 162 7.53 11.57 20.66
CA SER A 162 8.91 11.89 20.23
C SER A 162 9.83 12.17 21.42
N ASN A 163 9.36 12.95 22.39
CA ASN A 163 10.08 13.32 23.61
C ASN A 163 9.21 13.04 24.84
N GLY A 164 8.78 11.79 24.97
CA GLY A 164 7.72 11.40 25.90
C GLY A 164 6.32 11.49 25.28
N PHE A 165 5.33 10.98 26.00
CA PHE A 165 3.95 10.98 25.54
C PHE A 165 3.31 12.35 25.78
N VAL A 166 2.87 13.00 24.71
CA VAL A 166 2.11 14.26 24.76
C VAL A 166 0.77 14.03 24.08
N LYS A 167 -0.31 14.43 24.75
CA LYS A 167 -1.68 14.43 24.22
C LYS A 167 -2.28 15.81 24.41
N GLU A 168 -2.72 16.41 23.32
CA GLU A 168 -3.60 17.58 23.35
C GLU A 168 -4.92 17.22 22.68
N THR A 169 -6.03 17.73 23.21
CA THR A 169 -7.38 17.44 22.71
C THR A 169 -8.17 18.72 22.61
N TYR A 170 -8.74 18.94 21.43
CA TYR A 170 -9.51 20.13 21.08
C TYR A 170 -10.91 19.68 20.68
N ALA A 171 -11.91 19.89 21.52
CA ALA A 171 -13.29 19.54 21.19
C ALA A 171 -13.75 20.33 19.96
N ILE A 172 -14.33 19.64 18.97
CA ILE A 172 -14.70 20.22 17.67
C ILE A 172 -15.72 21.34 17.82
N ASN A 173 -16.65 21.22 18.77
CA ASN A 173 -17.63 22.26 19.10
C ASN A 173 -17.02 23.58 19.61
N LYS A 174 -15.72 23.58 19.98
CA LYS A 174 -14.96 24.76 20.41
C LYS A 174 -13.89 25.17 19.38
N VAL A 175 -13.80 24.47 18.25
CA VAL A 175 -12.96 24.86 17.11
C VAL A 175 -13.73 25.89 16.29
N ASN A 176 -13.25 27.13 16.30
CA ASN A 176 -13.90 28.23 15.58
C ASN A 176 -13.51 28.26 14.09
N GLY A 177 -12.47 27.52 13.70
CA GLY A 177 -12.08 27.38 12.30
C GLY A 177 -10.68 26.83 12.11
N MET A 178 -10.43 26.34 10.89
CA MET A 178 -9.12 25.87 10.44
C MET A 178 -8.74 26.57 9.13
N LYS A 179 -7.48 26.97 9.00
CA LYS A 179 -7.00 27.62 7.79
C LYS A 179 -5.57 27.22 7.43
N LYS A 180 -5.30 27.21 6.13
CA LYS A 180 -3.96 27.10 5.59
C LYS A 180 -3.29 28.47 5.65
N ILE A 181 -2.06 28.55 6.17
CA ILE A 181 -1.28 29.80 6.19
C ILE A 181 -0.28 29.81 5.05
N ASN A 182 0.57 28.80 5.00
CA ASN A 182 1.55 28.55 3.94
C ASN A 182 1.39 27.14 3.40
N ASN A 183 2.32 26.69 2.55
CA ASN A 183 2.22 25.41 1.84
C ASN A 183 1.87 24.22 2.73
N TYR A 184 2.45 24.14 3.94
CA TYR A 184 2.29 23.00 4.86
C TYR A 184 1.77 23.42 6.25
N ASP A 185 1.52 24.71 6.45
CA ASP A 185 1.20 25.28 7.75
C ASP A 185 -0.32 25.33 7.94
N LEU A 186 -0.79 24.67 9.00
CA LEU A 186 -2.17 24.65 9.44
C LEU A 186 -2.31 25.51 10.71
N GLU A 187 -3.24 26.47 10.69
CA GLU A 187 -3.72 27.16 11.89
C GLU A 187 -5.11 26.63 12.26
N VAL A 188 -5.25 26.23 13.52
CA VAL A 188 -6.51 25.85 14.14
C VAL A 188 -6.84 26.91 15.19
N THR A 189 -8.01 27.51 15.07
CA THR A 189 -8.53 28.45 16.07
C THR A 189 -9.40 27.69 17.05
N TYR A 190 -9.00 27.63 18.31
CA TYR A 190 -9.70 26.94 19.39
C TYR A 190 -10.05 27.94 20.50
N GLY A 191 -11.35 28.24 20.63
CA GLY A 191 -11.82 29.36 21.45
C GLY A 191 -11.14 30.68 21.09
N ARG A 192 -10.43 31.29 22.04
CA ARG A 192 -9.66 32.54 21.84
C ARG A 192 -8.19 32.30 21.44
N SER A 193 -7.76 31.05 21.35
CA SER A 193 -6.37 30.69 21.11
C SER A 193 -6.14 30.15 19.70
N LYS A 194 -4.93 30.33 19.19
CA LYS A 194 -4.49 29.78 17.90
C LYS A 194 -3.44 28.71 18.12
N LYS A 195 -3.62 27.57 17.47
CA LYS A 195 -2.71 26.44 17.46
C LYS A 195 -2.17 26.27 16.05
N TYR A 196 -0.87 26.02 15.96
CA TYR A 196 -0.17 25.93 14.69
C TYR A 196 0.42 24.54 14.54
N PHE A 197 0.27 23.95 13.37
CA PHE A 197 0.86 22.66 13.01
C PHE A 197 1.52 22.77 11.65
N VAL A 198 2.65 22.08 11.49
CA VAL A 198 3.36 21.99 10.20
C VAL A 198 3.24 20.55 9.72
N LEU A 199 2.44 20.34 8.66
CA LEU A 199 2.23 19.02 8.10
C LEU A 199 3.52 18.50 7.44
N THR A 200 3.75 17.20 7.57
CA THR A 200 4.95 16.57 7.03
C THR A 200 4.75 16.10 5.59
N ASN A 201 5.86 15.78 4.91
CA ASN A 201 5.85 15.15 3.58
C ASN A 201 5.06 15.92 2.50
N PHE A 202 5.20 17.24 2.49
CA PHE A 202 4.56 18.10 1.51
C PHE A 202 3.02 17.95 1.43
N GLN A 203 2.39 17.43 2.49
CA GLN A 203 0.94 17.31 2.58
C GLN A 203 0.32 18.71 2.64
N ASN A 204 -0.58 19.01 1.70
CA ASN A 204 -1.26 20.29 1.64
C ASN A 204 -2.39 20.33 2.68
N PRO A 205 -2.39 21.28 3.65
CA PRO A 205 -3.41 21.36 4.69
C PRO A 205 -4.84 21.52 4.16
N LYS A 206 -5.00 22.01 2.92
CA LYS A 206 -6.31 22.19 2.27
C LYS A 206 -7.16 20.92 2.31
N TYR A 207 -6.57 19.73 2.16
CA TYR A 207 -7.34 18.47 2.16
C TYR A 207 -7.85 18.12 3.55
N PHE A 208 -7.02 18.32 4.58
CA PHE A 208 -7.42 18.14 5.98
C PHE A 208 -8.53 19.13 6.37
N ILE A 209 -8.37 20.40 5.99
CA ILE A 209 -9.37 21.46 6.22
C ILE A 209 -10.68 21.13 5.50
N ARG A 210 -10.62 20.62 4.27
CA ARG A 210 -11.83 20.21 3.54
C ARG A 210 -12.58 19.12 4.29
N LYS A 211 -11.88 18.09 4.79
CA LYS A 211 -12.51 17.04 5.63
C LYS A 211 -13.14 17.60 6.91
N TYR A 212 -12.54 18.62 7.50
CA TYR A 212 -13.14 19.34 8.63
C TYR A 212 -14.43 20.08 8.24
N ILE A 213 -14.42 20.84 7.13
CA ILE A 213 -15.60 21.56 6.66
C ILE A 213 -16.72 20.58 6.32
N ASP A 214 -16.43 19.54 5.53
CA ASP A 214 -17.38 18.51 5.08
C ASP A 214 -18.01 17.71 6.26
N SER A 215 -17.44 17.78 7.46
CA SER A 215 -17.95 17.06 8.65
C SER A 215 -18.60 17.95 9.70
N THR A 216 -18.51 19.27 9.55
CA THR A 216 -19.04 20.25 10.53
C THR A 216 -20.11 21.18 9.95
N MET A 217 -20.28 21.18 8.62
CA MET A 217 -21.35 21.86 7.88
C MET A 217 -22.27 20.84 7.22
#